data_AF-A0A3D4N9K9-F1
#
_entry.id   AF-A0A3D4N9K9-F1
#
_cell.length_a   1.000
_cell.length_b   1.000
_cell.length_c   1.000
_cell.angle_alpha   90.00
_cell.angle_beta   90.00
_cell.angle_gamma   90.00
#
_symmetry.space_group_name_H-M   'P 1'
#
loop_
_entity.id
_entity.type
_entity.pdbx_description
1 polymer ?
#
loop_
_entity_poly.entity_id
_entity_poly.type
_entity_poly.pdbx_seq_one_letter_code
_entity_poly.pdbx_strand_id
1 'polypeptide(L)'
;MSSKKPLLLLSLCLVFCFACVYIVVPADLIATPTLQSVSGWTGMVTGFEETETQGTRIYISLRNSTNDWSAMKAVENEPAILLTSSGSKTECPIVIVGTGKHRIAPGFQIRGFTGGTRKEPEKQLLYVECPVSEIAAGSNLSLSYQYIVGAYDLHVPSIEIKKEMLLNLDQVESALVYPFDDSSMVVVNKMGDKISAINNFSLILTEAMRSDTGLELLWKAENPSDYPNYVHIGEPPVLGNDGIIYGYYVDPSIADATIALPKDESEWTTSVLVPADVTGLYIMVSVETRQSKYFINHVIDISDK
;
A
#
# COMPACT_ATOMS: atom_id res chain seq x y z
N MET A 1 -44.52 8.84 -58.34
CA MET A 1 -43.82 9.65 -57.32
C MET A 1 -43.59 8.77 -56.10
N SER A 2 -42.32 8.51 -55.78
CA SER A 2 -41.87 7.39 -54.94
C SER A 2 -41.82 7.76 -53.45
N SER A 3 -42.52 7.01 -52.61
CA SER A 3 -42.56 7.12 -51.15
C SER A 3 -41.32 6.48 -50.49
N LYS A 4 -40.14 7.09 -50.66
CA LYS A 4 -38.88 6.61 -50.05
C LYS A 4 -38.48 7.32 -48.75
N LYS A 5 -39.42 7.97 -48.06
CA LYS A 5 -39.12 8.73 -46.82
C LYS A 5 -39.09 7.92 -45.51
N PRO A 6 -39.87 6.83 -45.30
CA PRO A 6 -39.85 6.14 -43.99
C PRO A 6 -38.67 5.17 -43.84
N LEU A 7 -38.07 4.69 -44.95
CA LEU A 7 -36.94 3.75 -44.91
C LEU A 7 -35.63 4.43 -44.51
N LEU A 8 -35.47 5.72 -44.87
CA LEU A 8 -34.26 6.48 -44.54
C LEU A 8 -34.17 6.81 -43.04
N LEU A 9 -35.32 7.02 -42.39
CA LEU A 9 -35.40 7.31 -40.94
C LEU A 9 -35.12 6.04 -40.10
N LEU A 10 -35.65 4.90 -40.53
CA LEU A 10 -35.41 3.61 -39.85
C LEU A 10 -33.95 3.16 -39.96
N SER A 11 -33.32 3.42 -41.11
CA SER A 11 -31.89 3.15 -41.33
C SER A 11 -31.00 4.06 -40.49
N LEU A 12 -31.43 5.29 -40.18
CA LEU A 12 -30.66 6.20 -39.32
C LEU A 12 -30.71 5.76 -37.85
N CYS A 13 -31.87 5.33 -37.35
CA CYS A 13 -32.00 4.82 -35.97
C CYS A 13 -31.19 3.53 -35.72
N LEU A 14 -31.10 2.64 -36.72
CA LEU A 14 -30.28 1.42 -36.61
C LEU A 14 -28.76 1.72 -36.52
N VAL A 15 -28.28 2.83 -37.08
CA VAL A 15 -26.87 3.24 -36.97
C VAL A 15 -26.56 3.81 -35.57
N PHE A 16 -27.52 4.45 -34.91
CA PHE A 16 -27.33 5.00 -33.55
C PHE A 16 -27.47 3.96 -32.43
N CYS A 17 -28.15 2.83 -32.65
CA CYS A 17 -28.25 1.76 -31.64
C CYS A 17 -26.97 0.92 -31.48
N PHE A 18 -26.01 1.01 -32.39
CA PHE A 18 -24.70 0.35 -32.27
C PHE A 18 -23.60 1.29 -31.76
N ALA A 19 -23.92 2.54 -31.42
CA ALA A 19 -23.04 3.41 -30.65
C ALA A 19 -23.09 3.05 -29.16
N CYS A 20 -22.97 1.76 -28.83
CA CYS A 20 -22.36 1.40 -27.58
C CYS A 20 -20.93 1.91 -27.69
N VAL A 21 -20.65 3.04 -27.05
CA VAL A 21 -19.30 3.51 -26.81
C VAL A 21 -18.60 2.40 -26.04
N TYR A 22 -17.93 1.52 -26.77
CA TYR A 22 -16.88 0.71 -26.20
C TYR A 22 -15.83 1.74 -25.78
N ILE A 23 -15.68 1.94 -24.48
CA ILE A 23 -14.55 2.71 -23.95
C ILE A 23 -13.33 1.88 -24.31
N VAL A 24 -12.77 2.13 -25.49
CA VAL A 24 -11.44 1.65 -25.85
C VAL A 24 -10.51 2.48 -24.99
N VAL A 25 -10.04 1.90 -23.89
CA VAL A 25 -8.92 2.46 -23.14
C VAL A 25 -7.75 2.54 -24.14
N PRO A 26 -7.22 3.74 -24.45
CA PRO A 26 -6.05 3.90 -25.30
C PRO A 26 -4.94 2.94 -24.83
N ALA A 27 -4.30 2.22 -25.75
CA ALA A 27 -3.25 1.24 -25.41
C ALA A 27 -2.07 1.90 -24.68
N ASP A 28 -1.90 3.21 -24.88
CA ASP A 28 -0.97 4.13 -24.22
C ASP A 28 -1.36 4.51 -22.77
N LEU A 29 -2.60 4.24 -22.34
CA LEU A 29 -3.03 4.28 -20.93
C LEU A 29 -2.94 2.92 -20.24
N ILE A 30 -2.83 1.83 -21.02
CA ILE A 30 -2.42 0.50 -20.53
C ILE A 30 -0.89 0.48 -20.59
N ALA A 31 -0.26 1.26 -19.71
CA ALA A 31 1.15 1.07 -19.44
C ALA A 31 1.30 -0.31 -18.78
N THR A 32 1.38 -1.36 -19.61
CA THR A 32 1.93 -2.63 -19.17
C THR A 32 3.33 -2.29 -18.68
N PRO A 33 3.64 -2.45 -17.38
CA PRO A 33 4.95 -2.06 -16.89
C PRO A 33 5.96 -2.85 -17.70
N THR A 34 6.79 -2.15 -18.45
CA THR A 34 8.00 -2.73 -19.05
C THR A 34 8.77 -3.34 -17.90
N LEU A 35 8.82 -4.67 -17.86
CA LEU A 35 9.61 -5.47 -16.93
C LEU A 35 11.11 -5.17 -17.11
N GLN A 36 11.54 -3.96 -16.76
CA GLN A 36 12.87 -3.76 -16.21
C GLN A 36 12.92 -4.66 -14.98
N SER A 37 13.98 -5.46 -14.86
CA SER A 37 14.15 -6.47 -13.81
C SER A 37 13.68 -5.96 -12.44
N VAL A 38 12.43 -6.27 -12.09
CA VAL A 38 11.82 -5.83 -10.84
C VAL A 38 12.56 -6.58 -9.75
N SER A 39 13.38 -5.90 -8.96
CA SER A 39 14.20 -6.55 -7.94
C SER A 39 13.34 -7.20 -6.84
N GLY A 40 12.05 -6.83 -6.76
CA GLY A 40 11.08 -7.41 -5.83
C GLY A 40 11.13 -6.65 -4.51
N TRP A 41 11.01 -7.37 -3.41
CA TRP A 41 11.13 -6.83 -2.07
C TRP A 41 12.48 -7.26 -1.50
N THR A 42 13.14 -6.35 -0.79
CA THR A 42 14.40 -6.65 -0.09
C THR A 42 14.11 -6.83 1.38
N GLY A 43 14.58 -7.93 1.97
CA GLY A 43 14.54 -8.12 3.42
C GLY A 43 15.91 -7.92 4.04
N MET A 44 15.94 -7.42 5.28
CA MET A 44 17.15 -7.18 6.06
C MET A 44 16.95 -7.75 7.47
N VAL A 45 17.93 -8.49 7.98
CA VAL A 45 17.90 -9.00 9.35
C VAL A 45 18.26 -7.85 10.29
N THR A 46 17.45 -7.61 11.31
CA THR A 46 17.61 -6.48 12.24
C THR A 46 17.95 -6.91 13.66
N GLY A 47 17.79 -8.18 13.98
CA GLY A 47 18.17 -8.73 15.28
C GLY A 47 17.61 -10.12 15.54
N PHE A 48 17.93 -10.62 16.72
CA PHE A 48 17.53 -11.93 17.21
C PHE A 48 17.00 -11.81 18.64
N GLU A 49 16.07 -12.67 19.00
CA GLU A 49 15.55 -12.80 20.37
C GLU A 49 15.23 -14.27 20.66
N GLU A 50 15.53 -14.73 21.87
CA GLU A 50 15.13 -16.07 22.32
C GLU A 50 13.63 -16.07 22.63
N THR A 51 12.91 -17.08 22.13
CA THR A 51 11.47 -17.23 22.41
C THR A 51 11.24 -17.98 23.72
N GLU A 52 10.05 -17.84 24.29
CA GLU A 52 9.65 -18.57 25.51
C GLU A 52 9.74 -20.11 25.37
N THR A 53 9.74 -20.60 24.13
CA THR A 53 9.82 -22.03 23.78
C THR A 53 11.23 -22.51 23.44
N GLN A 54 12.27 -21.75 23.82
CA GLN A 54 13.68 -22.04 23.49
C GLN A 54 13.97 -22.05 21.97
N GLY A 55 13.16 -21.32 21.21
CA GLY A 55 13.41 -21.03 19.80
C GLY A 55 14.12 -19.68 19.62
N THR A 56 14.39 -19.32 18.37
CA THR A 56 14.96 -18.02 18.02
C THR A 56 13.98 -17.28 17.11
N ARG A 57 13.61 -16.07 17.50
CA ARG A 57 12.92 -15.08 16.67
C ARG A 57 13.95 -14.25 15.92
N ILE A 58 13.80 -14.19 14.60
CA ILE A 58 14.64 -13.42 13.68
C ILE A 58 13.83 -12.23 13.20
N TYR A 59 14.23 -11.02 13.59
CA TYR A 59 13.54 -9.78 13.22
C TYR A 59 13.94 -9.32 11.81
N ILE A 60 12.95 -8.94 11.01
CA ILE A 60 13.14 -8.59 9.60
C ILE A 60 12.62 -7.18 9.35
N SER A 61 13.36 -6.39 8.58
CA SER A 61 12.82 -5.20 7.92
C SER A 61 12.68 -5.45 6.43
N LEU A 62 11.70 -4.79 5.82
CA LEU A 62 11.39 -4.90 4.41
C LEU A 62 11.59 -3.54 3.74
N ARG A 63 12.20 -3.53 2.56
CA ARG A 63 12.24 -2.39 1.65
C ARG A 63 11.51 -2.71 0.35
N ASN A 64 10.66 -1.80 -0.09
CA ASN A 64 10.03 -1.90 -1.40
C ASN A 64 11.02 -1.50 -2.50
N SER A 65 11.57 -2.51 -3.18
CA SER A 65 12.52 -2.34 -4.28
C SER A 65 11.88 -2.63 -5.66
N THR A 66 10.54 -2.56 -5.77
CA THR A 66 9.81 -2.87 -7.01
C THR A 66 9.77 -1.73 -8.02
N ASN A 67 10.26 -0.54 -7.66
CA ASN A 67 10.15 0.71 -8.44
C ASN A 67 8.69 1.15 -8.71
N ASP A 68 7.75 0.65 -7.91
CA ASP A 68 6.34 1.02 -7.96
C ASP A 68 5.73 0.84 -6.57
N TRP A 69 4.52 1.35 -6.34
CA TRP A 69 3.75 1.03 -5.15
C TRP A 69 3.49 -0.46 -5.09
N SER A 70 3.74 -1.10 -3.95
CA SER A 70 3.60 -2.54 -3.82
C SER A 70 3.06 -2.94 -2.46
N ALA A 71 2.26 -4.00 -2.44
CA ALA A 71 1.92 -4.72 -1.21
C ALA A 71 2.50 -6.12 -1.31
N MET A 72 3.06 -6.62 -0.20
CA MET A 72 3.59 -7.98 -0.13
C MET A 72 3.13 -8.73 1.12
N LYS A 73 3.16 -10.06 1.01
CA LYS A 73 2.99 -11.01 2.11
C LYS A 73 3.85 -12.25 1.90
N ALA A 74 4.29 -12.89 2.99
CA ALA A 74 4.77 -14.27 2.93
C ALA A 74 3.69 -15.19 2.35
N VAL A 75 4.11 -16.28 1.69
CA VAL A 75 3.15 -17.26 1.17
C VAL A 75 2.48 -17.98 2.33
N GLU A 76 1.16 -18.01 2.33
CA GLU A 76 0.38 -18.61 3.42
C GLU A 76 0.66 -20.11 3.54
N ASN A 77 0.84 -20.58 4.78
CA ASN A 77 1.12 -21.98 5.13
C ASN A 77 2.43 -22.54 4.58
N GLU A 78 3.36 -21.69 4.12
CA GLU A 78 4.72 -22.11 3.77
C GLU A 78 5.70 -21.68 4.88
N PRO A 79 6.41 -22.63 5.53
CA PRO A 79 7.42 -22.29 6.51
C PRO A 79 8.63 -21.65 5.84
N ALA A 80 9.34 -20.78 6.57
CA ALA A 80 10.67 -20.36 6.16
C ALA A 80 11.67 -21.50 6.40
N ILE A 81 12.76 -21.53 5.63
CA ILE A 81 13.78 -22.56 5.70
C ILE A 81 15.08 -21.94 6.22
N LEU A 82 15.50 -22.34 7.40
CA LEU A 82 16.83 -22.07 7.92
C LEU A 82 17.82 -23.08 7.34
N LEU A 83 18.79 -22.60 6.57
CA LEU A 83 19.88 -23.39 6.01
C LEU A 83 21.18 -23.04 6.75
N THR A 84 21.71 -23.99 7.47
CA THR A 84 23.01 -23.85 8.15
C THR A 84 24.17 -24.00 7.17
N SER A 85 25.36 -23.51 7.55
CA SER A 85 26.58 -23.64 6.76
C SER A 85 27.02 -25.11 6.51
N SER A 86 26.55 -26.06 7.32
CA SER A 86 26.75 -27.50 7.11
C SER A 86 25.79 -28.11 6.08
N GLY A 87 24.80 -27.35 5.61
CA GLY A 87 23.77 -27.80 4.68
C GLY A 87 22.52 -28.38 5.34
N SER A 88 22.47 -28.45 6.68
CA SER A 88 21.26 -28.87 7.40
C SER A 88 20.15 -27.83 7.25
N LYS A 89 18.93 -28.32 7.00
CA LYS A 89 17.71 -27.52 6.84
C LYS A 89 16.81 -27.68 8.06
N THR A 90 16.27 -26.58 8.54
CA THR A 90 15.27 -26.54 9.61
C THR A 90 14.10 -25.69 9.16
N GLU A 91 12.88 -26.19 9.37
CA GLU A 91 11.65 -25.44 9.09
C GLU A 91 11.36 -24.47 10.23
N CYS A 92 11.07 -23.23 9.88
CA CYS A 92 10.68 -22.15 10.78
C CYS A 92 9.19 -21.85 10.53
N PRO A 93 8.28 -22.45 11.33
CA PRO A 93 6.86 -22.50 10.99
C PRO A 93 6.12 -21.17 11.19
N ILE A 94 6.65 -20.28 12.04
CA ILE A 94 6.01 -18.99 12.32
C ILE A 94 6.68 -17.96 11.43
N VAL A 95 5.95 -17.50 10.41
CA VAL A 95 6.41 -16.50 9.45
C VAL A 95 5.43 -15.32 9.46
N ILE A 96 5.80 -14.24 10.14
CA ILE A 96 5.04 -13.00 10.16
C ILE A 96 5.83 -11.95 9.37
N VAL A 97 5.72 -12.01 8.04
CA VAL A 97 6.43 -11.10 7.13
C VAL A 97 5.45 -10.58 6.10
N GLY A 98 5.26 -9.26 6.05
CA GLY A 98 4.18 -8.67 5.27
C GLY A 98 4.09 -7.16 5.43
N THR A 99 3.21 -6.58 4.63
CA THR A 99 2.87 -5.14 4.65
C THR A 99 1.53 -4.86 5.31
N GLY A 100 0.88 -5.87 5.92
CA GLY A 100 -0.49 -5.73 6.41
C GLY A 100 -1.52 -5.44 5.31
N LYS A 101 -1.21 -5.80 4.05
CA LYS A 101 -1.95 -5.45 2.81
C LYS A 101 -1.78 -4.00 2.33
N HIS A 102 -1.10 -3.15 3.10
CA HIS A 102 -0.84 -1.78 2.69
C HIS A 102 0.08 -1.74 1.47
N ARG A 103 -0.24 -0.87 0.51
CA ARG A 103 0.68 -0.55 -0.58
C ARG A 103 1.68 0.46 -0.07
N ILE A 104 2.96 0.11 -0.17
CA ILE A 104 4.09 0.89 0.30
C ILE A 104 4.75 1.54 -0.89
N ALA A 105 5.17 2.80 -0.74
CA ALA A 105 5.87 3.53 -1.77
C ALA A 105 7.21 2.86 -2.15
N PRO A 106 7.69 3.02 -3.39
CA PRO A 106 9.03 2.56 -3.75
C PRO A 106 10.10 3.26 -2.90
N GLY A 107 11.13 2.51 -2.49
CA GLY A 107 12.20 2.99 -1.62
C GLY A 107 11.87 3.00 -0.12
N PHE A 108 10.59 2.88 0.24
CA PHE A 108 10.18 2.87 1.64
C PHE A 108 10.54 1.56 2.34
N GLN A 109 10.89 1.68 3.62
CA GLN A 109 11.29 0.65 4.54
C GLN A 109 10.29 0.53 5.68
N ILE A 110 9.99 -0.70 6.09
CA ILE A 110 9.10 -1.01 7.21
C ILE A 110 9.68 -2.15 8.05
N ARG A 111 9.32 -2.20 9.32
CA ARG A 111 9.60 -3.32 10.24
C ARG A 111 8.37 -3.85 10.96
N GLY A 112 7.20 -3.33 10.61
CA GLY A 112 5.94 -3.78 11.16
C GLY A 112 4.75 -2.96 10.68
N PHE A 113 3.59 -3.36 11.16
CA PHE A 113 2.31 -2.72 10.86
C PHE A 113 1.34 -2.92 12.03
N THR A 114 0.18 -2.29 11.97
CA THR A 114 -0.91 -2.52 12.93
C THR A 114 -1.60 -3.85 12.62
N GLY A 115 -1.35 -4.87 13.46
CA GLY A 115 -2.03 -6.17 13.46
C GLY A 115 -3.11 -6.23 14.54
N GLY A 116 -3.65 -7.41 14.85
CA GLY A 116 -4.74 -7.59 15.82
C GLY A 116 -6.14 -7.39 15.22
N THR A 117 -7.08 -6.83 15.99
CA THR A 117 -8.43 -6.49 15.51
C THR A 117 -8.71 -4.98 15.54
N ARG A 118 -9.60 -4.46 14.69
CA ARG A 118 -9.93 -3.02 14.72
C ARG A 118 -10.31 -2.45 16.09
N LYS A 119 -10.87 -3.28 16.98
CA LYS A 119 -11.21 -2.88 18.35
C LYS A 119 -10.02 -2.88 19.30
N GLU A 120 -9.03 -3.72 19.01
CA GLU A 120 -7.83 -3.98 19.82
C GLU A 120 -6.61 -3.99 18.89
N PRO A 121 -6.17 -2.80 18.43
CA PRO A 121 -4.97 -2.63 17.61
C PRO A 121 -3.72 -3.02 18.37
N GLU A 122 -2.86 -3.79 17.70
CA GLU A 122 -1.57 -4.21 18.24
C GLU A 122 -0.46 -3.93 17.24
N LYS A 123 0.73 -3.59 17.76
CA LYS A 123 1.93 -3.45 16.95
C LYS A 123 2.41 -4.85 16.53
N GLN A 124 2.34 -5.17 15.25
CA GLN A 124 2.86 -6.40 14.68
C GLN A 124 4.22 -6.15 14.04
N LEU A 125 5.30 -6.61 14.70
CA LEU A 125 6.63 -6.63 14.11
C LEU A 125 6.74 -7.73 13.07
N LEU A 126 7.68 -7.57 12.13
CA LEU A 126 7.99 -8.59 11.14
C LEU A 126 9.10 -9.52 11.63
N TYR A 127 8.82 -10.81 11.65
CA TYR A 127 9.77 -11.81 12.13
C TYR A 127 9.49 -13.22 11.61
N VAL A 128 10.48 -14.08 11.77
CA VAL A 128 10.37 -15.53 11.61
C VAL A 128 10.82 -16.20 12.90
N GLU A 129 10.11 -17.22 13.37
CA GLU A 129 10.55 -18.03 14.52
C GLU A 129 10.98 -19.42 14.08
N CYS A 130 12.20 -19.77 14.45
CA CYS A 130 12.81 -21.06 14.17
C CYS A 130 12.91 -21.86 15.48
N PRO A 131 12.64 -23.19 15.46
CA PRO A 131 12.72 -24.06 16.63
C PRO A 131 14.18 -24.45 16.95
N VAL A 132 15.07 -23.45 17.03
CA VAL A 132 16.48 -23.60 17.36
C VAL A 132 16.84 -22.56 18.41
N SER A 133 17.63 -22.94 19.41
CA SER A 133 18.04 -22.05 20.49
C SER A 133 19.12 -21.05 20.07
N GLU A 134 19.92 -21.39 19.07
CA GLU A 134 20.98 -20.54 18.53
C GLU A 134 21.07 -20.67 17.01
N ILE A 135 21.38 -19.56 16.34
CA ILE A 135 21.65 -19.53 14.91
C ILE A 135 23.15 -19.73 14.68
N ALA A 136 23.53 -20.80 13.99
CA ALA A 136 24.92 -21.05 13.66
C ALA A 136 25.45 -20.00 12.66
N ALA A 137 26.72 -19.60 12.82
CA ALA A 137 27.38 -18.68 11.89
C ALA A 137 27.38 -19.23 10.45
N GLY A 138 27.21 -18.34 9.47
CA GLY A 138 27.09 -18.67 8.05
C GLY A 138 25.72 -19.22 7.65
N SER A 139 24.72 -19.12 8.53
CA SER A 139 23.36 -19.57 8.22
C SER A 139 22.62 -18.56 7.34
N ASN A 140 21.73 -19.07 6.49
CA ASN A 140 20.81 -18.27 5.70
C ASN A 140 19.37 -18.65 6.03
N LEU A 141 18.47 -17.68 5.99
CA LEU A 141 17.03 -17.90 6.07
C LEU A 141 16.43 -17.65 4.69
N SER A 142 15.67 -18.60 4.17
CA SER A 142 14.87 -18.43 2.96
C SER A 142 13.39 -18.41 3.30
N LEU A 143 12.62 -17.52 2.66
CA LEU A 143 11.16 -17.53 2.74
C LEU A 143 10.53 -17.21 1.38
N SER A 144 9.47 -17.95 1.04
CA SER A 144 8.62 -17.64 -0.10
C SER A 144 7.73 -16.43 0.21
N TYR A 145 7.64 -15.51 -0.74
CA TYR A 145 6.73 -14.37 -0.64
C TYR A 145 6.04 -14.07 -1.96
N GLN A 146 4.93 -13.35 -1.87
CA GLN A 146 4.20 -12.84 -3.02
C GLN A 146 3.90 -11.36 -2.87
N TYR A 147 3.86 -10.66 -4.00
CA TYR A 147 3.59 -9.23 -4.03
C TYR A 147 2.78 -8.84 -5.27
N ILE A 148 2.11 -7.70 -5.15
CA ILE A 148 1.40 -7.02 -6.23
C ILE A 148 2.01 -5.63 -6.42
N VAL A 149 1.91 -5.07 -7.62
CA VAL A 149 2.43 -3.73 -7.94
C VAL A 149 1.35 -2.83 -8.53
N GLY A 150 1.56 -1.52 -8.41
CA GLY A 150 0.76 -0.48 -9.03
C GLY A 150 -0.51 -0.09 -8.28
N ALA A 151 -1.36 0.63 -9.00
CA ALA A 151 -2.66 1.10 -8.54
C ALA A 151 -3.57 -0.06 -8.08
N TYR A 152 -4.53 0.24 -7.20
CA TYR A 152 -5.62 -0.69 -6.89
C TYR A 152 -6.76 -0.47 -7.88
N ASP A 153 -7.23 -1.54 -8.53
CA ASP A 153 -8.44 -1.52 -9.36
C ASP A 153 -9.37 -2.64 -8.89
N LEU A 154 -10.58 -2.29 -8.48
CA LEU A 154 -11.58 -3.29 -8.06
C LEU A 154 -12.04 -4.18 -9.23
N HIS A 155 -12.02 -3.65 -10.46
CA HIS A 155 -12.53 -4.33 -11.64
C HIS A 155 -11.51 -5.25 -12.29
N VAL A 156 -10.21 -5.03 -12.03
CA VAL A 156 -9.10 -5.78 -12.60
C VAL A 156 -8.28 -6.40 -11.49
N PRO A 157 -8.34 -7.74 -11.30
CA PRO A 157 -7.55 -8.41 -10.29
C PRO A 157 -6.06 -8.12 -10.45
N SER A 158 -5.39 -7.78 -9.34
CA SER A 158 -3.94 -7.62 -9.34
C SER A 158 -3.25 -8.96 -9.60
N ILE A 159 -2.19 -8.94 -10.42
CA ILE A 159 -1.39 -10.13 -10.70
C ILE A 159 -0.37 -10.29 -9.56
N GLU A 160 -0.44 -11.43 -8.87
CA GLU A 160 0.53 -11.77 -7.83
C GLU A 160 1.81 -12.34 -8.44
N ILE A 161 2.95 -11.79 -8.03
CA ILE A 161 4.28 -12.27 -8.41
C ILE A 161 4.87 -13.00 -7.20
N LYS A 162 5.20 -14.27 -7.38
CA LYS A 162 5.86 -15.10 -6.35
C LYS A 162 7.37 -15.04 -6.51
N LYS A 163 8.08 -14.94 -5.39
CA LYS A 163 9.55 -14.93 -5.32
C LYS A 163 10.03 -15.56 -4.01
N GLU A 164 11.31 -15.85 -3.96
CA GLU A 164 12.02 -16.30 -2.76
C GLU A 164 12.88 -15.13 -2.24
N MET A 165 12.84 -14.91 -0.94
CA MET A 165 13.69 -13.95 -0.24
C MET A 165 14.76 -14.73 0.52
N LEU A 166 16.02 -14.45 0.22
CA LEU A 166 17.18 -15.04 0.89
C LEU A 166 17.84 -14.01 1.80
N LEU A 167 17.98 -14.36 3.07
CA LEU A 167 18.52 -13.50 4.13
C LEU A 167 19.79 -14.12 4.71
N ASN A 168 20.88 -13.37 4.69
CA ASN A 168 22.12 -13.76 5.36
C ASN A 168 22.01 -13.40 6.85
N LEU A 169 22.07 -14.39 7.74
CA LEU A 169 21.90 -14.17 9.18
C LEU A 169 23.15 -13.61 9.87
N ASP A 170 24.30 -13.60 9.19
CA ASP A 170 25.51 -12.92 9.69
C ASP A 170 25.48 -11.41 9.41
N GLN A 171 24.57 -10.94 8.53
CA GLN A 171 24.43 -9.54 8.14
C GLN A 171 23.27 -8.89 8.90
N VAL A 172 23.55 -8.50 10.15
CA VAL A 172 22.57 -7.80 11.00
C VAL A 172 22.67 -6.29 10.81
N GLU A 173 21.63 -5.70 10.22
CA GLU A 173 21.48 -4.27 9.98
C GLU A 173 20.72 -3.61 11.14
N SER A 174 21.42 -3.30 12.22
CA SER A 174 20.81 -2.70 13.43
C SER A 174 20.57 -1.18 13.35
N ALA A 175 21.15 -0.51 12.36
CA ALA A 175 21.13 0.95 12.22
C ALA A 175 20.28 1.43 11.02
N LEU A 176 19.24 0.68 10.65
CA LEU A 176 18.33 1.09 9.58
C LEU A 176 17.58 2.38 9.95
N VAL A 177 17.44 3.25 8.95
CA VAL A 177 16.66 4.50 9.04
C VAL A 177 15.33 4.32 8.33
N TYR A 178 14.25 4.75 8.98
CA TYR A 178 12.90 4.73 8.43
C TYR A 178 12.40 6.17 8.22
N PRO A 179 11.48 6.41 7.27
CA PRO A 179 10.79 5.40 6.46
C PRO A 179 11.42 5.08 5.12
N PHE A 180 12.55 5.66 4.73
CA PHE A 180 13.21 5.34 3.46
C PHE A 180 14.72 5.42 3.59
N ASP A 181 15.39 4.62 2.77
CA ASP A 181 16.83 4.68 2.53
C ASP A 181 17.17 5.79 1.51
N ASP A 182 16.26 5.97 0.54
CA ASP A 182 16.37 6.96 -0.53
C ASP A 182 14.99 7.54 -0.90
N SER A 183 14.77 8.82 -0.60
CA SER A 183 13.53 9.53 -0.92
C SER A 183 13.36 9.84 -2.40
N SER A 184 14.41 9.70 -3.23
CA SER A 184 14.35 10.07 -4.66
C SER A 184 13.44 9.17 -5.49
N MET A 185 13.06 8.02 -4.96
CA MET A 185 12.24 7.01 -5.64
C MET A 185 10.74 7.32 -5.63
N VAL A 186 10.27 8.26 -4.82
CA VAL A 186 8.85 8.58 -4.68
C VAL A 186 8.61 10.09 -4.66
N VAL A 187 7.50 10.51 -5.27
CA VAL A 187 6.98 11.86 -5.12
C VAL A 187 6.25 11.97 -3.79
N VAL A 188 6.79 12.81 -2.91
CA VAL A 188 6.21 13.11 -1.60
C VAL A 188 5.50 14.46 -1.69
N ASN A 189 4.19 14.45 -1.46
CA ASN A 189 3.38 15.67 -1.38
C ASN A 189 3.57 16.30 0.01
N LYS A 190 3.37 17.61 0.10
CA LYS A 190 3.31 18.34 1.36
C LYS A 190 1.86 18.56 1.78
N MET A 191 1.64 18.85 3.06
CA MET A 191 0.38 19.42 3.50
C MET A 191 0.03 20.66 2.68
N GLY A 192 -1.25 20.80 2.30
CA GLY A 192 -1.74 21.87 1.43
C GLY A 192 -1.59 21.62 -0.07
N ASP A 193 -0.81 20.61 -0.50
CA ASP A 193 -0.74 20.23 -1.92
C ASP A 193 -2.08 19.66 -2.40
N LYS A 194 -2.43 19.94 -3.66
CA LYS A 194 -3.64 19.40 -4.30
C LYS A 194 -3.34 18.02 -4.89
N ILE A 195 -4.10 17.02 -4.46
CA ILE A 195 -4.11 15.68 -5.03
C ILE A 195 -5.34 15.53 -5.93
N SER A 196 -5.12 15.31 -7.22
CA SER A 196 -6.20 15.09 -8.18
C SER A 196 -6.90 13.76 -7.93
N ALA A 197 -8.23 13.79 -7.86
CA ALA A 197 -9.10 12.64 -7.72
C ALA A 197 -10.05 12.50 -8.93
N ILE A 198 -10.99 11.56 -8.85
CA ILE A 198 -11.99 11.30 -9.89
C ILE A 198 -12.80 12.55 -10.23
N ASN A 199 -13.22 12.69 -11.50
CA ASN A 199 -14.01 13.83 -12.00
C ASN A 199 -13.37 15.22 -11.75
N ASN A 200 -12.03 15.28 -11.72
CA ASN A 200 -11.25 16.48 -11.43
C ASN A 200 -11.47 17.06 -10.02
N PHE A 201 -11.95 16.25 -9.06
CA PHE A 201 -11.88 16.63 -7.66
C PHE A 201 -10.45 16.91 -7.26
N SER A 202 -10.27 17.87 -6.36
CA SER A 202 -9.00 18.03 -5.66
C SER A 202 -9.19 17.67 -4.19
N LEU A 203 -8.32 16.81 -3.68
CA LEU A 203 -8.20 16.48 -2.27
C LEU A 203 -7.00 17.23 -1.70
N ILE A 204 -7.17 17.86 -0.55
CA ILE A 204 -6.10 18.58 0.16
C ILE A 204 -6.12 18.14 1.62
N LEU A 205 -4.97 17.74 2.16
CA LEU A 205 -4.78 17.64 3.60
C LEU A 205 -4.47 19.05 4.13
N THR A 206 -5.41 19.65 4.85
CA THR A 206 -5.30 21.03 5.35
C THR A 206 -4.63 21.07 6.72
N GLU A 207 -4.91 20.08 7.57
CA GLU A 207 -4.36 20.03 8.92
C GLU A 207 -4.10 18.59 9.37
N ALA A 208 -3.09 18.42 10.22
CA ALA A 208 -2.80 17.18 10.93
C ALA A 208 -2.49 17.55 12.39
N MET A 209 -3.36 17.12 13.30
CA MET A 209 -3.31 17.44 14.72
C MET A 209 -3.03 16.18 15.51
N ARG A 210 -2.10 16.25 16.48
CA ARG A 210 -1.97 15.20 17.48
C ARG A 210 -3.10 15.30 18.50
N SER A 211 -3.68 14.15 18.83
CA SER A 211 -4.56 13.95 19.97
C SER A 211 -3.87 13.04 21.00
N ASP A 212 -4.53 12.82 22.14
CA ASP A 212 -4.03 11.91 23.18
C ASP A 212 -3.92 10.44 22.69
N THR A 213 -4.64 10.08 21.64
CA THR A 213 -4.76 8.69 21.14
C THR A 213 -4.17 8.50 19.74
N GLY A 214 -3.79 9.56 19.04
CA GLY A 214 -3.25 9.47 17.69
C GLY A 214 -3.24 10.79 16.93
N LEU A 215 -3.68 10.73 15.67
CA LEU A 215 -3.76 11.88 14.77
C LEU A 215 -5.20 12.08 14.30
N GLU A 216 -5.59 13.34 14.22
CA GLU A 216 -6.77 13.81 13.50
C GLU A 216 -6.29 14.54 12.24
N LEU A 217 -6.78 14.10 11.09
CA LEU A 217 -6.40 14.60 9.77
C LEU A 217 -7.59 15.33 9.17
N LEU A 218 -7.46 16.65 8.98
CA LEU A 218 -8.49 17.48 8.37
C LEU A 218 -8.27 17.52 6.85
N TRP A 219 -9.30 17.13 6.12
CA TRP A 219 -9.29 17.07 4.67
C TRP A 219 -10.27 18.09 4.10
N LYS A 220 -9.89 18.64 2.95
CA LYS A 220 -10.74 19.46 2.11
C LYS A 220 -10.87 18.84 0.72
N ALA A 221 -12.09 18.79 0.21
CA ALA A 221 -12.39 18.44 -1.17
C ALA A 221 -12.92 19.67 -1.92
N GLU A 222 -12.42 19.88 -3.13
CA GLU A 222 -12.91 20.91 -4.04
C GLU A 222 -13.58 20.25 -5.26
N ASN A 223 -14.86 20.55 -5.50
CA ASN A 223 -15.63 20.02 -6.63
C ASN A 223 -15.79 21.06 -7.74
N PRO A 224 -15.02 21.02 -8.84
CA PRO A 224 -15.19 21.98 -9.92
C PRO A 224 -16.41 21.67 -10.83
N SER A 225 -17.07 20.53 -10.66
CA SER A 225 -18.10 20.06 -11.60
C SER A 225 -19.50 20.59 -11.27
N ASP A 226 -20.41 20.45 -12.24
CA ASP A 226 -21.84 20.79 -12.09
C ASP A 226 -22.66 19.70 -11.36
N TYR A 227 -22.02 18.62 -10.92
CA TYR A 227 -22.69 17.48 -10.26
C TYR A 227 -22.04 17.21 -8.89
N PRO A 228 -22.80 16.72 -7.89
CA PRO A 228 -22.19 16.22 -6.68
C PRO A 228 -21.28 15.05 -7.02
N ASN A 229 -20.07 15.00 -6.46
CA ASN A 229 -19.26 13.79 -6.52
C ASN A 229 -18.78 13.36 -5.14
N TYR A 230 -18.38 12.10 -5.12
CA TYR A 230 -17.87 11.39 -3.97
C TYR A 230 -16.39 11.14 -4.15
N VAL A 231 -15.63 11.26 -3.08
CA VAL A 231 -14.22 10.85 -3.05
C VAL A 231 -14.02 9.81 -1.95
N HIS A 232 -13.50 8.65 -2.35
CA HIS A 232 -13.16 7.57 -1.43
C HIS A 232 -11.66 7.64 -1.12
N ILE A 233 -11.32 7.86 0.15
CA ILE A 233 -9.93 7.77 0.65
C ILE A 233 -9.77 6.85 1.88
N GLY A 234 -10.87 6.57 2.58
CA GLY A 234 -10.86 5.83 3.84
C GLY A 234 -10.07 6.50 4.95
N GLU A 235 -9.72 5.70 5.97
CA GLU A 235 -8.79 6.11 7.04
C GLU A 235 -7.37 5.78 6.58
N PRO A 236 -6.59 6.77 6.12
CA PRO A 236 -5.30 6.48 5.53
C PRO A 236 -4.30 6.07 6.63
N PRO A 237 -3.51 5.01 6.41
CA PRO A 237 -2.45 4.63 7.33
C PRO A 237 -1.32 5.67 7.37
N VAL A 238 -0.60 5.69 8.49
CA VAL A 238 0.55 6.57 8.72
C VAL A 238 1.78 5.72 9.01
N LEU A 239 2.87 5.96 8.30
CA LEU A 239 4.16 5.33 8.56
C LEU A 239 5.02 6.24 9.43
N GLY A 240 5.51 5.72 10.56
CA GLY A 240 6.40 6.45 11.45
C GLY A 240 7.89 6.27 11.14
N ASN A 241 8.73 7.12 11.73
CA ASN A 241 10.19 7.00 11.71
C ASN A 241 10.72 5.78 12.49
N ASP A 242 9.83 5.07 13.18
CA ASP A 242 10.08 3.80 13.81
C ASP A 242 9.79 2.63 12.85
N GLY A 243 9.43 2.89 11.59
CA GLY A 243 9.21 1.89 10.55
C GLY A 243 7.92 1.09 10.71
N ILE A 244 6.98 1.55 11.53
CA ILE A 244 5.68 0.88 11.74
C ILE A 244 4.60 1.60 10.94
N ILE A 245 3.78 0.82 10.24
CA ILE A 245 2.55 1.31 9.62
C ILE A 245 1.43 1.32 10.66
N TYR A 246 0.97 2.51 11.02
CA TYR A 246 -0.15 2.75 11.91
C TYR A 246 -1.47 2.87 11.15
N GLY A 247 -2.51 2.23 11.68
CA GLY A 247 -3.82 2.17 11.06
C GLY A 247 -4.06 0.84 10.35
N TYR A 248 -5.28 0.33 10.46
CA TYR A 248 -5.67 -0.91 9.80
C TYR A 248 -5.86 -0.70 8.32
N TYR A 249 -5.44 -1.69 7.53
CA TYR A 249 -5.84 -1.73 6.13
C TYR A 249 -7.36 -1.84 6.01
N VAL A 250 -7.93 -0.87 5.31
CA VAL A 250 -9.31 -0.89 4.83
C VAL A 250 -9.25 -0.92 3.31
N ASP A 251 -10.03 -1.81 2.70
CA ASP A 251 -10.16 -1.79 1.25
C ASP A 251 -10.77 -0.44 0.84
N PRO A 252 -10.07 0.35 0.00
CA PRO A 252 -10.50 1.72 -0.30
C PRO A 252 -11.82 1.75 -1.10
N SER A 253 -12.21 0.65 -1.73
CA SER A 253 -13.47 0.57 -2.49
C SER A 253 -14.73 0.57 -1.63
N ILE A 254 -14.61 0.13 -0.37
CA ILE A 254 -15.73 0.06 0.60
C ILE A 254 -15.59 1.12 1.70
N ALA A 255 -14.54 1.92 1.66
CA ALA A 255 -14.33 2.97 2.65
C ALA A 255 -15.36 4.09 2.47
N ASP A 256 -15.71 4.75 3.58
CA ASP A 256 -16.65 5.87 3.56
C ASP A 256 -16.15 6.96 2.62
N ALA A 257 -17.09 7.53 1.86
CA ALA A 257 -16.82 8.63 0.95
C ALA A 257 -17.37 9.93 1.49
N THR A 258 -16.60 11.00 1.28
CA THR A 258 -17.09 12.35 1.46
C THR A 258 -17.72 12.84 0.17
N ILE A 259 -18.82 13.58 0.31
CA ILE A 259 -19.50 14.26 -0.80
C ILE A 259 -19.13 15.75 -0.79
N ALA A 260 -18.88 16.31 -1.97
CA ALA A 260 -18.88 17.76 -2.15
C ALA A 260 -19.92 18.14 -3.22
N LEU A 261 -20.70 19.19 -2.93
CA LEU A 261 -21.74 19.70 -3.81
C LEU A 261 -21.14 20.37 -5.06
N PRO A 262 -21.93 20.55 -6.13
CA PRO A 262 -21.45 21.22 -7.34
C PRO A 262 -20.83 22.58 -7.05
N LYS A 263 -19.63 22.83 -7.59
CA LYS A 263 -18.89 24.11 -7.44
C LYS A 263 -18.70 24.55 -5.98
N ASP A 264 -18.58 23.57 -5.09
CA ASP A 264 -18.49 23.80 -3.65
C ASP A 264 -17.29 23.05 -3.04
N GLU A 265 -16.99 23.41 -1.80
CA GLU A 265 -15.98 22.76 -0.97
C GLU A 265 -16.65 21.91 0.12
N SER A 266 -15.94 20.88 0.58
CA SER A 266 -16.39 20.04 1.70
C SER A 266 -15.20 19.71 2.59
N GLU A 267 -15.43 19.67 3.90
CA GLU A 267 -14.41 19.36 4.90
C GLU A 267 -14.84 18.17 5.74
N TRP A 268 -13.88 17.32 6.09
CA TRP A 268 -14.10 16.18 6.97
C TRP A 268 -12.81 15.77 7.66
N THR A 269 -12.95 14.97 8.71
CA THR A 269 -11.81 14.47 9.49
C THR A 269 -11.69 12.97 9.34
N THR A 270 -10.46 12.48 9.26
CA THR A 270 -10.13 11.06 9.50
C THR A 270 -9.23 10.95 10.72
N SER A 271 -9.22 9.80 11.37
CA SER A 271 -8.38 9.55 12.54
C SER A 271 -7.56 8.29 12.39
N VAL A 272 -6.36 8.30 12.94
CA VAL A 272 -5.47 7.13 12.99
C VAL A 272 -4.77 7.07 14.33
N LEU A 273 -4.76 5.89 14.94
CA LEU A 273 -4.09 5.66 16.22
C LEU A 273 -2.58 5.56 16.01
N VAL A 274 -1.85 6.49 16.60
CA VAL A 274 -0.38 6.58 16.52
C VAL A 274 0.15 6.90 17.92
N PRO A 275 1.11 6.14 18.47
CA PRO A 275 1.71 6.47 19.76
C PRO A 275 2.29 7.88 19.79
N ALA A 276 2.11 8.58 20.91
CA ALA A 276 2.49 9.98 21.06
C ALA A 276 4.00 10.24 20.92
N ASP A 277 4.83 9.22 21.17
CA ASP A 277 6.29 9.27 21.08
C ASP A 277 6.84 9.02 19.66
N VAL A 278 6.02 8.55 18.73
CA VAL A 278 6.43 8.26 17.35
C VAL A 278 6.36 9.52 16.51
N THR A 279 7.41 9.83 15.77
CA THR A 279 7.61 11.08 15.01
C THR A 279 7.98 10.79 13.55
N GLY A 280 8.27 11.83 12.75
CA GLY A 280 8.70 11.66 11.35
C GLY A 280 7.67 10.90 10.51
N LEU A 281 6.43 11.34 10.63
CA LEU A 281 5.25 10.64 10.13
C LEU A 281 5.00 10.93 8.63
N TYR A 282 4.54 9.92 7.90
CA TYR A 282 4.13 10.04 6.50
C TYR A 282 2.78 9.36 6.29
N ILE A 283 1.82 10.07 5.73
CA ILE A 283 0.51 9.50 5.38
C ILE A 283 0.63 8.79 4.04
N MET A 284 0.15 7.56 3.96
CA MET A 284 -0.01 6.82 2.71
C MET A 284 -1.50 6.75 2.37
N VAL A 285 -1.95 7.52 1.39
CA VAL A 285 -3.37 7.65 1.03
C VAL A 285 -3.64 7.10 -0.36
N SER A 286 -4.71 6.30 -0.50
CA SER A 286 -5.22 5.82 -1.79
C SER A 286 -6.37 6.72 -2.24
N VAL A 287 -6.25 7.36 -3.39
CA VAL A 287 -7.25 8.32 -3.90
C VAL A 287 -7.90 7.76 -5.17
N GLU A 288 -9.23 7.64 -5.16
CA GLU A 288 -9.99 7.23 -6.34
C GLU A 288 -9.80 8.24 -7.47
N THR A 289 -9.29 7.79 -8.62
CA THR A 289 -8.84 8.64 -9.73
C THR A 289 -9.16 7.98 -11.07
N ARG A 290 -9.31 8.78 -12.14
CA ARG A 290 -9.55 8.36 -13.54
C ARG A 290 -10.90 7.69 -13.79
N GLN A 291 -11.18 6.58 -13.12
CA GLN A 291 -12.43 5.82 -13.22
C GLN A 291 -12.87 5.35 -11.85
N SER A 292 -14.15 4.99 -11.72
CA SER A 292 -14.64 4.52 -10.42
C SER A 292 -13.89 3.25 -9.98
N LYS A 293 -13.60 3.18 -8.69
CA LYS A 293 -12.89 2.12 -7.99
C LYS A 293 -11.48 1.83 -8.51
N TYR A 294 -10.86 2.81 -9.15
CA TYR A 294 -9.43 2.82 -9.48
C TYR A 294 -8.71 3.82 -8.58
N PHE A 295 -7.73 3.36 -7.80
CA PHE A 295 -7.09 4.15 -6.76
C PHE A 295 -5.58 4.25 -6.98
N ILE A 296 -5.10 5.49 -7.00
CA ILE A 296 -3.67 5.82 -7.05
C ILE A 296 -3.21 6.16 -5.64
N ASN A 297 -2.02 5.69 -5.28
CA ASN A 297 -1.46 5.92 -3.95
C ASN A 297 -0.56 7.15 -3.95
N HIS A 298 -0.61 7.90 -2.86
CA HIS A 298 0.15 9.12 -2.63
C HIS A 298 0.81 9.07 -1.25
N VAL A 299 1.98 9.67 -1.13
CA VAL A 299 2.62 9.95 0.16
C VAL A 299 2.42 11.43 0.48
N ILE A 300 2.05 11.75 1.72
CA ILE A 300 2.03 13.11 2.25
C ILE A 300 2.97 13.19 3.45
N ASP A 301 3.92 14.12 3.40
CA ASP A 301 4.84 14.43 4.49
C ASP A 301 4.14 15.23 5.59
N ILE A 302 4.10 14.66 6.80
CA ILE A 302 3.66 15.30 8.03
C ILE A 302 4.73 15.13 9.13
N SER A 303 6.00 15.08 8.74
CA SER A 303 7.13 14.77 9.63
C SER A 303 7.37 15.81 10.72
N ASP A 304 6.81 17.00 10.58
CA ASP A 304 6.84 18.09 11.56
C ASP A 304 5.78 17.96 12.66
N LYS A 305 4.92 16.93 12.60
CA LYS A 305 3.82 16.70 13.55
C LYS A 305 4.16 15.74 14.67
#